data_AF-A0A9X1QKK8-F1
#
_entry.id   AF-A0A9X1QKK8-F1
#
_cell.length_a   1.000
_cell.length_b   1.000
_cell.length_c   1.000
_cell.angle_alpha   90.00
_cell.angle_beta   90.00
_cell.angle_gamma   90.00
#
_symmetry.space_group_name_H-M   'P 1'
#
loop_
_entity.id
_entity.type
_entity.pdbx_description
1 polymer ?
#
loop_
_entity_poly.entity_id
_entity_poly.type
_entity_poly.pdbx_seq_one_letter_code
_entity_poly.pdbx_strand_id
1 'polypeptide(L)'
;MTRGLPLLASLLLASCGHDAQPETNSDPVTNAAAVEQPANQCMPPTLAMENGAQPFGQGSALLGEFKANFAAAFERSCAKGLFKEKPLIDPKAADQKQLFLVNAPEANIASIYLSKIDANRMVLEYPFLTGDGRTQVPSADELEEAIYCEVVGATPEEQEASGRCLAD
;
A
#
# COMPACT_ATOMS: atom_id res chain seq x y z
N MET A 1 55.47 -8.29 25.73
CA MET A 1 56.14 -9.12 26.77
C MET A 1 55.21 -9.06 27.99
N THR A 2 54.74 -10.14 28.63
CA THR A 2 55.21 -11.54 28.63
C THR A 2 54.05 -12.51 28.90
N ARG A 3 54.06 -13.66 28.20
CA ARG A 3 53.39 -14.97 28.39
C ARG A 3 52.43 -15.22 29.58
N GLY A 4 51.36 -16.00 29.32
CA GLY A 4 50.65 -16.77 30.35
C GLY A 4 49.41 -17.55 29.87
N LEU A 5 49.59 -18.68 29.17
CA LEU A 5 48.54 -19.73 29.05
C LEU A 5 48.71 -20.72 30.22
N PRO A 6 47.64 -21.37 30.71
CA PRO A 6 47.36 -22.70 30.15
C PRO A 6 45.88 -23.10 30.02
N LEU A 7 45.66 -24.10 29.15
CA LEU A 7 44.47 -24.94 29.10
C LEU A 7 44.10 -25.55 30.46
N LEU A 8 42.80 -25.76 30.69
CA LEU A 8 42.30 -26.95 31.39
C LEU A 8 40.95 -27.36 30.77
N ALA A 9 40.96 -28.47 30.05
CA ALA A 9 39.74 -29.16 29.63
C ALA A 9 39.34 -30.17 30.71
N SER A 10 38.05 -30.34 30.93
CA SER A 10 37.52 -31.45 31.74
C SER A 10 36.13 -31.83 31.25
N LEU A 11 36.04 -32.92 30.50
CA LEU A 11 34.79 -33.65 30.32
C LEU A 11 34.50 -34.43 31.60
N LEU A 12 33.27 -34.33 32.11
CA LEU A 12 32.66 -35.39 32.89
C LEU A 12 31.26 -35.66 32.33
N LEU A 13 31.01 -36.92 32.01
CA LEU A 13 29.74 -37.45 31.51
C LEU A 13 29.02 -38.20 32.64
N ALA A 14 27.71 -38.35 32.46
CA ALA A 14 26.80 -39.28 33.14
C ALA A 14 26.44 -39.00 34.61
N SER A 15 25.20 -38.56 34.80
CA SER A 15 24.30 -39.14 35.80
C SER A 15 22.86 -39.11 35.23
N CYS A 16 22.20 -40.26 35.21
CA CYS A 16 20.81 -40.37 34.75
C CYS A 16 19.82 -40.24 35.92
N GLY A 17 18.62 -39.75 35.63
CA GLY A 17 17.45 -39.87 36.49
C GLY A 17 17.05 -38.58 37.21
N HIS A 18 15.97 -37.96 36.74
CA HIS A 18 14.65 -38.05 37.38
C HIS A 18 13.57 -37.57 36.40
N ASP A 19 12.44 -38.28 36.38
CA ASP A 19 11.26 -37.99 35.57
C ASP A 19 10.47 -36.74 36.07
N ALA A 20 9.49 -36.35 35.24
CA ALA A 20 8.38 -35.42 35.51
C ALA A 20 8.65 -33.89 35.43
N GLN A 21 8.43 -33.34 34.22
CA GLN A 21 7.58 -32.15 34.04
C GLN A 21 6.10 -32.54 34.26
N PRO A 22 5.13 -31.61 34.39
CA PRO A 22 5.24 -30.15 34.48
C PRO A 22 5.02 -29.72 35.97
N GLU A 23 4.63 -28.52 36.42
CA GLU A 23 4.01 -27.32 35.84
C GLU A 23 4.64 -26.01 36.36
N THR A 24 4.19 -24.89 35.77
CA THR A 24 4.66 -23.52 35.93
C THR A 24 3.86 -22.71 36.97
N ASN A 25 4.52 -22.16 37.97
CA ASN A 25 4.13 -20.84 38.48
C ASN A 25 4.67 -19.79 37.50
N SER A 26 3.80 -18.93 36.97
CA SER A 26 4.20 -17.70 36.31
C SER A 26 3.11 -16.66 36.51
N ASP A 27 3.54 -15.44 36.83
CA ASP A 27 2.69 -14.32 37.20
C ASP A 27 1.63 -14.02 36.14
N PRO A 28 0.48 -13.41 36.51
CA PRO A 28 -0.41 -12.81 35.53
C PRO A 28 0.33 -11.64 34.87
N VAL A 29 1.01 -11.93 33.76
CA VAL A 29 1.44 -10.92 32.80
C VAL A 29 0.17 -10.21 32.37
N THR A 30 -0.02 -9.00 32.90
CA THR A 30 -1.07 -8.09 32.46
C THR A 30 -0.86 -7.88 30.97
N ASN A 31 -1.65 -8.58 30.15
CA ASN A 31 -1.76 -8.28 28.73
C ASN A 31 -2.21 -6.82 28.65
N ALA A 32 -1.24 -5.94 28.39
CA ALA A 32 -1.52 -4.63 27.84
C ALA A 32 -2.18 -4.90 26.50
N ALA A 33 -3.52 -4.89 26.50
CA ALA A 33 -4.29 -4.87 25.27
C ALA A 33 -3.70 -3.74 24.43
N ALA A 34 -3.17 -4.09 23.26
CA ALA A 34 -2.77 -3.10 22.29
C ALA A 34 -3.98 -2.18 22.11
N VAL A 35 -3.81 -0.89 22.40
CA VAL A 35 -4.86 0.09 22.16
C VAL A 35 -5.01 0.13 20.65
N GLU A 36 -6.00 -0.60 20.13
CA GLU A 36 -6.44 -0.46 18.75
C GLU A 36 -6.77 1.02 18.56
N GLN A 37 -5.89 1.73 17.86
CA GLN A 37 -6.19 3.06 17.41
C GLN A 37 -7.52 2.97 16.65
N PRO A 38 -8.47 3.88 16.88
CA PRO A 38 -9.77 3.80 16.22
C PRO A 38 -9.55 3.71 14.72
N ALA A 39 -10.20 2.74 14.08
CA ALA A 39 -10.06 2.44 12.66
C ALA A 39 -9.99 3.75 11.85
N ASN A 40 -8.89 3.95 11.12
CA ASN A 40 -8.56 5.25 10.51
C ASN A 40 -9.79 5.76 9.73
N GLN A 41 -10.22 6.99 10.00
CA GLN A 41 -11.39 7.60 9.36
C GLN A 41 -11.07 8.09 7.94
N CYS A 42 -10.46 7.23 7.12
CA CYS A 42 -10.12 7.58 5.75
C CYS A 42 -11.41 7.67 4.94
N MET A 43 -11.70 8.85 4.40
CA MET A 43 -12.80 9.03 3.47
C MET A 43 -12.26 8.91 2.03
N PRO A 44 -12.75 7.96 1.22
CA PRO A 44 -12.31 7.84 -0.16
C PRO A 44 -12.68 9.09 -0.97
N PRO A 45 -11.83 9.53 -1.91
CA PRO A 45 -12.19 10.62 -2.80
C PRO A 45 -13.34 10.21 -3.73
N THR A 46 -14.11 11.20 -4.18
CA THR A 46 -15.09 11.00 -5.24
C THR A 46 -14.36 10.85 -6.58
N LEU A 47 -14.64 9.75 -7.28
CA LEU A 47 -14.09 9.48 -8.60
C LEU A 47 -14.85 10.31 -9.64
N ALA A 48 -14.14 11.15 -10.37
CA ALA A 48 -14.70 12.06 -11.36
C ALA A 48 -14.04 11.86 -12.73
N MET A 49 -14.81 11.87 -13.81
CA MET A 49 -14.21 11.77 -15.15
C MET A 49 -13.62 13.11 -15.58
N GLU A 50 -12.43 13.12 -16.15
CA GLU A 50 -11.90 14.32 -16.78
C GLU A 50 -12.68 14.67 -18.06
N ASN A 51 -12.95 15.97 -18.27
CA ASN A 51 -13.57 16.55 -19.48
C ASN A 51 -14.87 15.88 -20.00
N GLY A 52 -15.57 15.13 -19.15
CA GLY A 52 -16.77 14.37 -19.55
C GLY A 52 -16.48 13.13 -20.40
N ALA A 53 -15.22 12.71 -20.54
CA ALA A 53 -14.86 11.43 -21.13
C ALA A 53 -15.50 10.28 -20.34
N GLN A 54 -16.00 9.24 -21.01
CA GLN A 54 -16.65 8.10 -20.36
C GLN A 54 -16.12 6.80 -20.98
N PRO A 55 -14.87 6.39 -20.64
CA PRO A 55 -14.29 5.13 -21.12
C PRO A 55 -15.12 3.94 -20.64
N PHE A 56 -15.73 4.10 -19.46
CA PHE A 56 -16.86 3.32 -18.99
C PHE A 56 -18.15 4.11 -19.26
N GLY A 57 -19.02 3.59 -20.13
CA GLY A 57 -20.34 4.20 -20.36
C GLY A 57 -21.16 4.31 -19.06
N GLN A 58 -22.05 5.30 -18.95
CA GLN A 58 -22.83 5.53 -17.72
C GLN A 58 -23.63 4.28 -17.33
N GLY A 59 -23.52 3.88 -16.06
CA GLY A 59 -24.19 2.68 -15.55
C GLY A 59 -23.64 1.35 -16.07
N SER A 60 -22.52 1.34 -16.80
CA SER A 60 -21.87 0.10 -17.24
C SER A 60 -21.35 -0.72 -16.06
N ALA A 61 -21.32 -2.06 -16.24
CA ALA A 61 -20.73 -2.98 -15.26
C ALA A 61 -19.26 -2.64 -14.96
N LEU A 62 -18.49 -2.24 -15.98
CA LEU A 62 -17.09 -1.84 -15.86
C LEU A 62 -16.89 -0.62 -14.95
N LEU A 63 -17.80 0.37 -14.97
CA LEU A 63 -17.76 1.48 -14.01
C LEU A 63 -18.05 1.03 -12.58
N GLY A 64 -18.91 0.02 -12.41
CA GLY A 64 -19.19 -0.60 -11.11
C GLY A 64 -17.99 -1.38 -10.58
N GLU A 65 -17.36 -2.19 -11.44
CA GLU A 65 -16.15 -2.96 -11.16
C GLU A 65 -14.98 -2.06 -10.79
N PHE A 66 -14.71 -1.01 -11.59
CA PHE A 66 -13.68 -0.02 -11.28
C PHE A 66 -13.89 0.63 -9.91
N LYS A 67 -15.13 1.04 -9.59
CA LYS A 67 -15.46 1.61 -8.28
C LYS A 67 -15.26 0.61 -7.12
N ALA A 68 -15.59 -0.66 -7.33
CA ALA A 68 -15.38 -1.71 -6.35
C ALA A 68 -13.87 -1.99 -6.12
N ASN A 69 -13.09 -2.07 -7.19
CA ASN A 69 -11.64 -2.25 -7.14
C ASN A 69 -10.96 -1.07 -6.43
N PHE A 70 -11.36 0.17 -6.75
CA PHE A 70 -10.84 1.37 -6.08
C PHE A 70 -11.22 1.41 -4.60
N ALA A 71 -12.47 1.08 -4.24
CA ALA A 71 -12.89 1.02 -2.84
C ALA A 71 -12.06 -0.01 -2.05
N ALA A 72 -11.89 -1.22 -2.59
CA ALA A 72 -11.06 -2.26 -1.96
C ALA A 72 -9.59 -1.81 -1.81
N ALA A 73 -8.99 -1.21 -2.84
CA ALA A 73 -7.63 -0.67 -2.79
C ALA A 73 -7.47 0.42 -1.71
N PHE A 74 -8.42 1.36 -1.66
CA PHE A 74 -8.42 2.45 -0.69
C PHE A 74 -8.64 1.95 0.75
N GLU A 75 -9.55 1.00 0.97
CA GLU A 75 -9.79 0.38 2.27
C GLU A 75 -8.54 -0.38 2.78
N ARG A 76 -7.87 -1.15 1.91
CA ARG A 76 -6.61 -1.85 2.28
C ARG A 76 -5.50 -0.85 2.62
N SER A 77 -5.35 0.21 1.84
CA SER A 77 -4.39 1.29 2.09
C SER A 77 -4.68 2.07 3.38
N CYS A 78 -5.96 2.29 3.67
CA CYS A 78 -6.42 2.92 4.91
C CYS A 78 -6.13 2.05 6.14
N ALA A 79 -6.41 0.75 6.06
CA ALA A 79 -6.13 -0.22 7.12
C ALA A 79 -4.62 -0.36 7.39
N LYS A 80 -3.79 -0.32 6.34
CA LYS A 80 -2.32 -0.22 6.44
C LYS A 80 -1.83 1.11 7.03
N GLY A 81 -2.70 2.12 7.13
CA GLY A 81 -2.38 3.42 7.70
C GLY A 81 -1.56 4.34 6.80
N LEU A 82 -1.51 4.08 5.48
CA LEU A 82 -0.71 4.86 4.54
C LEU A 82 -1.07 6.36 4.60
N PHE A 83 -2.35 6.67 4.76
CA PHE A 83 -2.85 8.06 4.77
C PHE A 83 -2.58 8.84 6.08
N LYS A 84 -1.80 8.30 7.03
CA LYS A 84 -1.47 9.00 8.30
C LYS A 84 -0.52 10.18 8.10
N GLU A 85 0.44 10.07 7.17
CA GLU A 85 1.47 11.09 6.94
C GLU A 85 1.11 12.01 5.76
N LYS A 86 0.58 11.43 4.68
CA LYS A 86 0.14 12.15 3.47
C LYS A 86 -1.25 11.66 3.05
N PRO A 87 -2.24 12.56 2.87
CA PRO A 87 -3.53 12.19 2.28
C PRO A 87 -3.37 11.80 0.81
N LEU A 88 -4.22 10.91 0.29
CA LEU A 88 -4.22 10.56 -1.13
C LEU A 88 -4.45 11.76 -2.05
N ILE A 89 -5.24 12.74 -1.60
CA ILE A 89 -5.44 13.99 -2.32
C ILE A 89 -4.45 15.03 -1.79
N ASP A 90 -3.44 15.43 -2.60
CA ASP A 90 -2.43 16.41 -2.18
C ASP A 90 -3.10 17.73 -1.73
N PRO A 91 -2.71 18.35 -0.60
CA PRO A 91 -3.28 19.60 -0.11
C PRO A 91 -3.18 20.81 -1.08
N LYS A 92 -2.36 20.71 -2.14
CA LYS A 92 -2.25 21.72 -3.21
C LYS A 92 -3.25 21.50 -4.34
N ALA A 93 -4.01 20.40 -4.33
CA ALA A 93 -5.01 20.11 -5.34
C ALA A 93 -6.16 21.12 -5.29
N ALA A 94 -6.59 21.62 -6.45
CA ALA A 94 -7.67 22.60 -6.58
C ALA A 94 -9.04 22.05 -6.13
N ASP A 95 -9.24 20.72 -6.22
CA ASP A 95 -10.34 20.02 -5.57
C ASP A 95 -9.80 19.01 -4.54
N GLN A 96 -10.13 19.23 -3.28
CA GLN A 96 -9.69 18.42 -2.14
C GLN A 96 -10.53 17.14 -1.90
N LYS A 97 -11.49 16.85 -2.78
CA LYS A 97 -12.44 15.73 -2.67
C LYS A 97 -12.48 14.85 -3.92
N GLN A 98 -11.92 15.28 -5.05
CA GLN A 98 -12.01 14.57 -6.32
C GLN A 98 -10.67 13.95 -6.74
N LEU A 99 -10.75 12.71 -7.21
CA LEU A 99 -9.70 12.04 -7.98
C LEU A 99 -10.19 11.95 -9.43
N PHE A 100 -9.50 12.64 -10.34
CA PHE A 100 -9.91 12.76 -11.74
C PHE A 100 -9.36 11.61 -12.58
N LEU A 101 -10.22 10.91 -13.32
CA LEU A 101 -9.82 9.78 -14.15
C LEU A 101 -9.40 10.27 -15.52
N VAL A 102 -8.13 10.04 -15.86
CA VAL A 102 -7.48 10.41 -17.13
C VAL A 102 -7.18 9.13 -17.91
N ASN A 103 -7.52 9.12 -19.20
CA ASN A 103 -7.20 7.99 -20.07
C ASN A 103 -5.84 8.17 -20.73
N ALA A 104 -4.92 7.25 -20.49
CA ALA A 104 -3.63 7.17 -21.17
C ALA A 104 -3.51 5.84 -21.93
N PRO A 105 -3.85 5.80 -23.23
CA PRO A 105 -3.87 4.55 -24.01
C PRO A 105 -2.54 3.79 -24.08
N GLU A 106 -1.42 4.51 -23.87
CA GLU A 106 -0.05 4.01 -23.99
C GLU A 106 0.61 3.71 -22.63
N ALA A 107 -0.07 3.97 -21.50
CA ALA A 107 0.44 3.64 -20.17
C ALA A 107 0.23 2.14 -19.86
N ASN A 108 1.19 1.48 -19.21
CA ASN A 108 1.06 0.06 -18.84
C ASN A 108 0.64 -0.15 -17.37
N ILE A 109 0.71 0.88 -16.53
CA ILE A 109 0.39 0.83 -15.09
C ILE A 109 -0.58 1.93 -14.66
N ALA A 110 -1.25 1.72 -13.52
CA ALA A 110 -2.02 2.76 -12.85
C ALA A 110 -1.09 3.74 -12.13
N SER A 111 -1.25 5.03 -12.40
CA SER A 111 -0.49 6.10 -11.75
C SER A 111 -1.42 7.12 -11.12
N ILE A 112 -1.20 7.45 -9.84
CA ILE A 112 -1.87 8.59 -9.17
C ILE A 112 -0.83 9.69 -8.98
N TYR A 113 -1.18 10.93 -9.33
CA TYR A 113 -0.29 12.08 -9.13
C TYR A 113 -1.03 13.44 -9.14
N LEU A 114 -0.36 14.50 -8.69
CA LEU A 114 -0.83 15.88 -8.82
C LEU A 114 -0.46 16.45 -10.21
N SER A 115 -1.41 16.47 -11.17
CA SER A 115 -1.20 17.13 -12.47
C SER A 115 -1.06 18.64 -12.28
N LYS A 116 0.13 19.16 -12.59
CA LYS A 116 0.44 20.60 -12.61
C LYS A 116 -0.05 21.31 -13.87
N ILE A 117 -0.44 20.55 -14.90
CA ILE A 117 -0.88 21.07 -16.19
C ILE A 117 -2.39 21.41 -16.10
N ASP A 118 -3.18 20.56 -15.45
CA ASP A 118 -4.65 20.63 -15.49
C ASP A 118 -5.24 21.37 -14.28
N ALA A 119 -4.64 22.52 -13.96
CA ALA A 119 -4.99 23.37 -12.82
C ALA A 119 -4.79 22.71 -11.44
N ASN A 120 -3.68 21.99 -11.24
CA ASN A 120 -3.33 21.32 -9.98
C ASN A 120 -4.43 20.36 -9.52
N ARG A 121 -4.71 19.29 -10.28
CA ARG A 121 -5.69 18.26 -9.89
C ARG A 121 -5.00 16.96 -9.56
N MET A 122 -5.55 16.21 -8.61
CA MET A 122 -5.16 14.81 -8.43
C MET A 122 -5.81 13.97 -9.51
N VAL A 123 -4.98 13.26 -10.27
CA VAL A 123 -5.41 12.39 -11.35
C VAL A 123 -5.08 10.94 -11.04
N LEU A 124 -5.93 10.03 -11.51
CA LEU A 124 -5.61 8.62 -11.72
C LEU A 124 -5.54 8.40 -13.22
N GLU A 125 -4.34 8.08 -13.70
CA GLU A 125 -4.04 7.78 -15.09
C GLU A 125 -3.95 6.26 -15.29
N TYR A 126 -4.62 5.76 -16.33
CA TYR A 126 -4.63 4.35 -16.72
C TYR A 126 -5.06 4.21 -18.20
N PRO A 127 -4.70 3.13 -18.91
CA PRO A 127 -5.24 2.77 -20.23
C PRO A 127 -6.70 2.27 -20.17
N PHE A 128 -7.60 3.07 -19.59
CA PHE A 128 -9.04 2.81 -19.48
C PHE A 128 -9.70 2.53 -20.84
N LEU A 129 -9.18 3.13 -21.91
CA LEU A 129 -9.48 2.85 -23.31
C LEU A 129 -8.16 2.79 -24.09
N THR A 130 -7.79 1.59 -24.54
CA THR A 130 -6.57 1.30 -25.31
C THR A 130 -6.65 1.79 -26.76
N GLY A 131 -5.49 1.85 -27.43
CA GLY A 131 -5.41 2.22 -28.85
C GLY A 131 -6.19 1.30 -29.81
N ASP A 132 -6.49 0.06 -29.43
CA ASP A 132 -7.37 -0.86 -30.18
C ASP A 132 -8.87 -0.72 -29.82
N GLY A 133 -9.22 0.26 -28.98
CA GLY A 133 -10.60 0.60 -28.62
C GLY A 133 -11.23 -0.32 -27.56
N ARG A 134 -10.42 -1.10 -26.84
CA ARG A 134 -10.89 -1.94 -25.72
C ARG A 134 -10.89 -1.16 -24.42
N THR A 135 -11.89 -1.41 -23.58
CA THR A 135 -11.96 -0.84 -22.24
C THR A 135 -11.19 -1.72 -21.26
N GLN A 136 -10.35 -1.14 -20.41
CA GLN A 136 -9.69 -1.84 -19.30
C GLN A 136 -10.14 -1.29 -17.96
N VAL A 137 -10.18 -2.16 -16.95
CA VAL A 137 -10.44 -1.82 -15.55
C VAL A 137 -9.22 -2.24 -14.74
N PRO A 138 -8.54 -1.32 -14.04
CA PRO A 138 -7.44 -1.71 -13.15
C PRO A 138 -7.97 -2.56 -12.01
N SER A 139 -7.21 -3.61 -11.67
CA SER A 139 -7.48 -4.45 -10.50
C SER A 139 -7.31 -3.67 -9.19
N ALA A 140 -7.86 -4.20 -8.11
CA ALA A 140 -7.66 -3.60 -6.79
C ALA A 140 -6.18 -3.59 -6.37
N ASP A 141 -5.36 -4.53 -6.86
CA ASP A 141 -3.94 -4.64 -6.53
C ASP A 141 -3.11 -3.58 -7.28
N GLU A 142 -3.38 -3.36 -8.58
CA GLU A 142 -2.81 -2.23 -9.34
C GLU A 142 -3.17 -0.87 -8.72
N LEU A 143 -4.42 -0.70 -8.29
CA LEU A 143 -4.87 0.54 -7.63
C LEU A 143 -4.26 0.74 -6.24
N GLU A 144 -4.02 -0.34 -5.49
CA GLU A 144 -3.35 -0.25 -4.19
C GLU A 144 -1.87 0.11 -4.36
N GLU A 145 -1.21 -0.42 -5.39
CA GLU A 145 0.15 -0.05 -5.74
C GLU A 145 0.23 1.42 -6.18
N ALA A 146 -0.68 1.89 -7.04
CA ALA A 146 -0.76 3.29 -7.45
C ALA A 146 -0.98 4.25 -6.26
N ILE A 147 -1.81 3.85 -5.29
CA ILE A 147 -2.01 4.58 -4.02
C ILE A 147 -0.72 4.60 -3.19
N TYR A 148 -0.03 3.46 -3.04
CA TYR A 148 1.23 3.37 -2.31
C TYR A 148 2.29 4.29 -2.95
N CYS A 149 2.41 4.26 -4.28
CA CYS A 149 3.38 5.06 -5.01
C CYS A 149 3.16 6.57 -4.90
N GLU A 150 1.91 7.05 -4.88
CA GLU A 150 1.64 8.47 -4.63
C GLU A 150 1.87 8.84 -3.15
N VAL A 151 1.44 8.01 -2.20
CA VAL A 151 1.40 8.38 -0.78
C VAL A 151 2.75 8.20 -0.08
N VAL A 152 3.44 7.10 -0.37
CA VAL A 152 4.72 6.71 0.24
C VAL A 152 5.87 6.91 -0.74
N GLY A 153 5.66 6.54 -2.01
CA GLY A 153 6.73 6.35 -2.99
C GLY A 153 7.49 5.04 -2.77
N ALA A 154 8.39 4.73 -3.70
CA ALA A 154 9.36 3.65 -3.55
C ALA A 154 10.68 4.20 -3.01
N THR A 155 11.39 3.42 -2.19
CA THR A 155 12.78 3.78 -1.82
C THR A 155 13.72 3.64 -3.04
N PRO A 156 14.92 4.25 -3.02
CA PRO A 156 15.90 4.06 -4.09
C PRO A 156 16.22 2.58 -4.35
N GLU A 157 16.29 1.77 -3.30
CA GLU A 157 16.54 0.33 -3.41
C GLU A 157 15.38 -0.43 -4.06
N GLU A 158 14.13 -0.05 -3.78
CA GLU A 158 12.95 -0.61 -4.45
C GLU A 158 12.90 -0.23 -5.94
N GLN A 159 13.24 1.02 -6.26
CA GLN A 159 13.34 1.51 -7.64
C GLN A 159 14.44 0.77 -8.41
N GLU A 160 15.65 0.65 -7.83
CA GLU A 160 16.78 -0.05 -8.45
C GLU A 160 16.53 -1.56 -8.61
N ALA A 161 15.91 -2.22 -7.62
CA ALA A 161 15.72 -3.67 -7.65
C ALA A 161 14.51 -4.14 -8.48
N SER A 162 13.48 -3.29 -8.65
CA SER A 162 12.20 -3.72 -9.22
C SER A 162 11.50 -2.69 -10.12
N GLY A 163 12.04 -1.48 -10.30
CA GLY A 163 11.38 -0.41 -11.05
C GLY A 163 10.12 0.15 -10.37
N ARG A 164 9.91 -0.18 -9.09
CA ARG A 164 8.67 0.13 -8.36
C ARG A 164 8.40 1.64 -8.32
N CYS A 165 7.16 2.04 -8.56
CA CYS A 165 6.71 3.43 -8.60
C CYS A 165 7.43 4.34 -9.62
N LEU A 166 8.14 3.76 -10.59
CA LEU A 166 8.53 4.48 -11.80
C LEU A 166 7.37 4.43 -12.79
N ALA A 167 7.06 5.56 -13.43
CA ALA A 167 6.29 5.54 -14.67
C ALA A 167 7.20 5.02 -15.81
N ASP A 168 6.61 4.32 -16.78
CA ASP A 168 7.30 3.81 -17.98
C ASP A 168 7.78 4.94 -18.91
#